data_AF-S0P4F7-F1
#
_entry.id   AF-S0P4F7-F1
#
_cell.length_a   1.000
_cell.length_b   1.000
_cell.length_c   1.000
_cell.angle_alpha   90.00
_cell.angle_beta   90.00
_cell.angle_gamma   90.00
#
_symmetry.space_group_name_H-M   'P 1'
#
loop_
_entity.id
_entity.type
_entity.pdbx_description
1 polymer ?
#
loop_
_entity_poly.entity_id
_entity_poly.type
_entity_poly.pdbx_seq_one_letter_code
_entity_poly.pdbx_strand_id
1 'polypeptide(L)'
;MSTPSYAELKKELVTALDIHIDLLKDTSLIDPEHLDGIMFMMRSFGFMLDRAPKVLLEEDPEEMNFLMFQYYSLLSELKHNLLLNYPNTTLQNRPLIEVVQIFPTTYEKDMKLWWEQLTGLRVDDSKQTMSLDID
;
A
#
# COMPACT_ATOMS: atom_id res chain seq x y z
N MET A 1 3.26 0.93 23.30
CA MET A 1 3.66 1.72 22.12
C MET A 1 2.67 2.86 21.97
N SER A 2 3.13 4.03 21.55
CA SER A 2 2.29 5.21 21.33
C SER A 2 1.68 5.11 19.93
N THR A 3 0.38 5.32 19.79
CA THR A 3 -0.23 5.55 18.48
C THR A 3 0.47 6.76 17.82
N PRO A 4 0.85 6.69 16.53
CA PRO A 4 1.44 7.82 15.83
C PRO A 4 0.46 8.99 15.80
N SER A 5 1.01 10.20 15.79
CA SER A 5 0.24 11.42 15.68
C SER A 5 -0.29 11.62 14.25
N TYR A 6 -1.36 12.41 14.12
CA TYR A 6 -1.87 12.84 12.82
C TYR A 6 -0.77 13.45 11.94
N ALA A 7 0.13 14.25 12.51
CA ALA A 7 1.21 14.89 11.76
C ALA A 7 2.26 13.89 11.23
N GLU A 8 2.51 12.79 11.93
CA GLU A 8 3.39 11.71 11.48
C GLU A 8 2.75 10.93 10.34
N LEU A 9 1.50 10.52 10.51
CA LEU A 9 0.73 9.80 9.49
C LEU A 9 0.52 10.67 8.23
N LYS A 10 0.22 11.95 8.39
CA LYS A 10 0.08 12.92 7.28
C LYS A 10 1.35 13.00 6.44
N LYS A 11 2.53 13.04 7.05
CA LYS A 11 3.80 13.07 6.32
C LYS A 11 4.00 11.80 5.50
N GLU A 12 3.65 10.66 6.07
CA GLU A 12 3.77 9.37 5.38
C GLU A 12 2.78 9.25 4.22
N LEU A 13 1.53 9.65 4.43
CA LEU A 13 0.51 9.68 3.38
C LEU A 13 0.90 10.59 2.22
N VAL A 14 1.41 11.79 2.52
CA VAL A 14 1.92 12.71 1.48
C VAL A 14 3.08 12.06 0.72
N THR A 15 4.00 11.38 1.41
CA THR A 15 5.09 10.66 0.76
C THR A 15 4.57 9.55 -0.17
N ALA A 16 3.57 8.78 0.26
CA ALA A 16 2.94 7.76 -0.58
C ALA A 16 2.25 8.35 -1.82
N LEU A 17 1.59 9.50 -1.67
CA LEU A 17 0.98 10.24 -2.79
C LEU A 17 2.03 10.75 -3.78
N ASP A 18 3.15 11.30 -3.29
CA ASP A 18 4.25 11.78 -4.13
C ASP A 18 4.85 10.62 -4.93
N ILE A 19 5.11 9.48 -4.29
CA ILE A 19 5.58 8.26 -4.98
C ILE A 19 4.58 7.81 -6.04
N HIS A 20 3.27 7.81 -5.73
CA HIS A 20 2.24 7.44 -6.70
C HIS A 20 2.20 8.41 -7.90
N ILE A 21 2.30 9.71 -7.66
CA ILE A 21 2.36 10.72 -8.72
C ILE A 21 3.62 10.54 -9.59
N ASP A 22 4.77 10.25 -8.98
CA ASP A 22 6.00 9.97 -9.71
C ASP A 22 5.88 8.73 -10.58
N LEU A 23 5.25 7.67 -10.06
CA LEU A 23 4.97 6.45 -10.82
C LEU A 23 4.11 6.71 -12.07
N LEU A 24 3.17 7.64 -12.01
CA LEU A 24 2.33 8.01 -13.14
C LEU A 24 3.10 8.70 -14.28
N LYS A 25 4.24 9.34 -13.97
CA LYS A 25 5.13 9.95 -14.98
C LYS A 25 5.85 8.91 -15.83
N ASP A 26 6.01 7.70 -15.30
CA ASP A 26 6.76 6.59 -15.91
C ASP A 26 5.95 5.77 -16.95
N THR A 27 4.76 6.23 -17.33
CA THR A 27 3.76 5.47 -18.12
C THR A 27 3.96 5.46 -19.64
N SER A 28 4.87 6.26 -20.18
CA SER A 28 4.99 6.49 -21.64
C SER A 28 5.58 5.32 -22.45
N LEU A 29 6.08 4.26 -21.80
CA LEU A 29 6.77 3.13 -22.45
C LEU A 29 6.35 1.77 -21.87
N ILE A 30 5.07 1.59 -21.54
CA ILE A 30 4.58 0.31 -21.04
C ILE A 30 4.57 -0.72 -22.18
N ASP A 31 5.31 -1.81 -22.00
CA ASP A 31 5.25 -2.98 -22.87
C ASP A 31 3.85 -3.61 -22.79
N PRO A 32 3.16 -3.85 -23.93
CA PRO A 32 1.88 -4.54 -23.94
C PRO A 32 1.87 -5.88 -23.19
N GLU A 33 2.98 -6.62 -23.15
CA GLU A 33 3.09 -7.89 -22.40
C GLU A 33 2.96 -7.68 -20.87
N HIS A 34 3.30 -6.49 -20.39
CA HIS A 34 3.27 -6.15 -18.96
C HIS A 34 2.03 -5.35 -18.54
N LEU A 35 1.17 -4.99 -19.51
CA LEU A 35 0.08 -4.05 -19.32
C LEU A 35 -0.91 -4.50 -18.24
N ASP A 36 -1.31 -5.78 -18.21
CA ASP A 36 -2.32 -6.27 -17.26
C ASP A 36 -1.87 -6.12 -15.81
N GLY A 37 -0.62 -6.49 -15.50
CA GLY A 37 -0.07 -6.36 -14.14
C GLY A 37 0.13 -4.90 -13.74
N ILE A 38 0.54 -4.05 -14.67
CA ILE A 38 0.66 -2.60 -14.44
C ILE A 38 -0.72 -1.98 -14.20
N MET A 39 -1.73 -2.32 -15.00
CA MET A 39 -3.09 -1.84 -14.81
C MET A 39 -3.69 -2.30 -13.48
N PHE A 40 -3.45 -3.56 -13.09
CA PHE A 40 -3.84 -4.07 -11.79
C PHE A 40 -3.22 -3.24 -10.65
N MET A 41 -1.91 -3.02 -10.71
CA MET A 41 -1.19 -2.20 -9.71
C MET A 41 -1.73 -0.76 -9.65
N MET A 42 -1.88 -0.09 -10.79
CA MET A 42 -2.37 1.28 -10.86
C MET A 42 -3.80 1.41 -10.33
N ARG A 43 -4.67 0.43 -10.64
CA ARG A 43 -6.04 0.39 -10.11
C ARG A 43 -6.05 0.20 -8.59
N SER A 44 -5.18 -0.66 -8.07
CA SER A 44 -5.04 -0.87 -6.62
C SER A 44 -4.61 0.41 -5.91
N PHE A 45 -3.68 1.18 -6.47
CA PHE A 45 -3.35 2.51 -5.91
C PHE A 45 -4.53 3.48 -5.95
N GLY A 46 -5.30 3.47 -7.04
CA GLY A 46 -6.52 4.28 -7.15
C GLY A 46 -7.51 4.02 -6.02
N PHE A 47 -7.72 2.75 -5.63
CA PHE A 47 -8.57 2.40 -4.48
C PHE A 47 -7.91 2.71 -3.13
N MET A 48 -6.61 2.49 -3.01
CA MET A 48 -5.88 2.67 -1.76
C MET A 48 -5.79 4.14 -1.33
N LEU A 49 -5.76 5.06 -2.31
CA LEU A 49 -5.51 6.48 -2.10
C LEU A 49 -6.73 7.38 -2.41
N ASP A 50 -7.89 6.80 -2.75
CA ASP A 50 -9.08 7.54 -3.18
C ASP A 50 -9.56 8.58 -2.17
N ARG A 51 -9.49 8.25 -0.88
CA ARG A 51 -9.94 9.10 0.24
C ARG A 51 -8.86 10.06 0.74
N ALA A 52 -7.61 9.91 0.31
CA ALA A 52 -6.49 10.71 0.81
C ALA A 52 -6.72 12.23 0.71
N PRO A 53 -7.23 12.80 -0.40
CA PRO A 53 -7.47 14.24 -0.49
C PRO A 53 -8.47 14.75 0.56
N LYS A 54 -9.54 13.98 0.81
CA LYS A 54 -10.57 14.34 1.79
C LYS A 54 -10.01 14.33 3.21
N VAL A 55 -9.32 13.25 3.58
CA VAL A 55 -8.75 13.08 4.92
C VAL A 55 -7.68 14.15 5.21
N LEU A 56 -6.84 14.49 4.22
CA LEU A 56 -5.84 15.55 4.35
C LEU A 56 -6.46 16.94 4.53
N LEU A 57 -7.65 17.18 3.98
CA LEU A 57 -8.37 18.43 4.09
C LEU A 57 -9.10 18.57 5.44
N GLU A 58 -9.72 17.49 5.91
CA GLU A 58 -10.53 17.49 7.13
C GLU A 58 -9.69 17.53 8.42
N GLU A 59 -8.46 17.03 8.35
CA GLU A 59 -7.53 16.94 9.48
C GLU A 59 -8.08 16.18 10.71
N ASP A 60 -8.97 15.21 10.45
CA ASP A 60 -9.53 14.33 11.46
C ASP A 60 -8.56 13.17 11.80
N PRO A 61 -8.15 13.01 13.07
CA PRO A 61 -7.22 11.96 13.47
C PRO A 61 -7.76 10.53 13.32
N GLU A 62 -9.05 10.30 13.52
CA GLU A 62 -9.63 8.96 13.43
C GLU A 62 -9.74 8.52 11.97
N GLU A 63 -10.19 9.42 11.09
CA GLU A 63 -10.22 9.19 9.65
C GLU A 63 -8.80 8.99 9.08
N MET A 64 -7.80 9.72 9.58
CA MET A 64 -6.40 9.49 9.22
C MET A 64 -5.92 8.10 9.65
N ASN A 65 -6.17 7.70 10.90
CA ASN A 65 -5.79 6.36 11.38
C ASN A 65 -6.47 5.27 10.55
N PHE A 66 -7.76 5.44 10.26
CA PHE A 66 -8.53 4.49 9.46
C PHE A 66 -7.99 4.39 8.04
N LEU A 67 -7.74 5.52 7.37
CA LEU A 67 -7.15 5.54 6.03
C LEU A 67 -5.78 4.86 6.02
N MET A 68 -4.92 5.17 6.99
CA MET A 68 -3.57 4.58 7.05
C MET A 68 -3.62 3.08 7.31
N PHE A 69 -4.52 2.61 8.19
CA PHE A 69 -4.79 1.18 8.36
C PHE A 69 -5.18 0.52 7.03
N GLN A 70 -6.16 1.08 6.31
CA GLN A 70 -6.59 0.57 5.00
C GLN A 70 -5.47 0.57 3.98
N TYR A 71 -4.69 1.65 3.92
CA TYR A 71 -3.53 1.80 3.05
C TYR A 71 -2.54 0.65 3.25
N TYR A 72 -2.15 0.35 4.50
CA TYR A 72 -1.20 -0.74 4.77
C TYR A 72 -1.77 -2.12 4.43
N SER A 73 -3.04 -2.38 4.77
CA SER A 73 -3.70 -3.64 4.44
C SER A 73 -3.72 -3.88 2.93
N LEU A 74 -4.16 -2.90 2.15
CA LEU A 74 -4.23 -2.98 0.70
C LEU A 74 -2.86 -3.03 0.05
N LEU A 75 -1.86 -2.32 0.60
CA LEU A 75 -0.49 -2.38 0.11
C LEU A 75 0.11 -3.77 0.28
N SER A 76 -0.16 -4.40 1.42
CA SER A 76 0.29 -5.76 1.68
C SER A 76 -0.39 -6.78 0.76
N GLU A 77 -1.70 -6.64 0.55
CA GLU A 77 -2.45 -7.46 -0.43
C GLU A 77 -1.93 -7.25 -1.86
N LEU A 78 -1.61 -6.02 -2.25
CA LEU A 78 -1.05 -5.72 -3.56
C LEU A 78 0.31 -6.42 -3.75
N LYS A 79 1.22 -6.33 -2.77
CA LYS A 79 2.52 -7.02 -2.81
C LYS A 79 2.34 -8.52 -3.01
N HIS A 80 1.43 -9.14 -2.27
CA HIS A 80 1.13 -10.57 -2.40
C HIS A 80 0.57 -10.93 -3.78
N ASN A 81 -0.42 -10.17 -4.27
CA ASN A 81 -1.03 -10.42 -5.58
C ASN A 81 -0.03 -10.26 -6.74
N LEU A 82 0.89 -9.30 -6.66
CA LEU A 82 1.93 -9.11 -7.67
C LEU A 82 2.90 -10.31 -7.70
N LEU A 83 3.31 -10.81 -6.53
CA LEU A 83 4.19 -11.98 -6.46
C LEU A 83 3.55 -13.24 -7.04
N LEU A 84 2.26 -13.47 -6.79
CA LEU A 84 1.57 -14.67 -7.25
C LEU A 84 1.15 -14.61 -8.72
N ASN A 85 0.57 -13.48 -9.16
CA ASN A 85 -0.10 -13.40 -10.45
C ASN A 85 0.74 -12.68 -11.53
N TYR A 86 1.71 -11.86 -11.11
CA TYR A 86 2.50 -11.01 -12.00
C TYR A 86 4.01 -11.07 -11.71
N PRO A 87 4.62 -12.25 -11.46
CA PRO A 87 5.99 -12.36 -10.94
C PRO A 87 7.05 -11.82 -11.91
N ASN A 88 6.79 -11.87 -13.22
CA ASN A 88 7.72 -11.46 -14.26
C ASN A 88 7.35 -10.09 -14.87
N THR A 89 6.33 -9.42 -14.35
CA THR A 89 5.89 -8.14 -14.88
C THR A 89 6.84 -7.04 -14.43
N THR A 90 7.26 -6.20 -15.38
CA THR A 90 8.16 -5.08 -15.11
C THR A 90 7.56 -3.75 -15.58
N LEU A 91 7.92 -2.68 -14.89
CA LEU A 91 7.71 -1.31 -15.33
C LEU A 91 9.08 -0.66 -15.51
N GLN A 92 9.40 -0.26 -16.75
CA GLN A 92 10.72 0.29 -17.10
C GLN A 92 11.89 -0.61 -16.64
N ASN A 93 11.79 -1.92 -16.91
CA ASN A 93 12.76 -2.94 -16.49
C ASN A 93 12.90 -3.15 -14.96
N ARG A 94 12.03 -2.55 -14.14
CA ARG A 94 11.96 -2.82 -12.70
C ARG A 94 10.79 -3.77 -12.41
N PRO A 95 11.00 -4.89 -11.70
CA PRO A 95 9.92 -5.76 -11.25
C PRO A 95 8.86 -4.97 -10.48
N LEU A 96 7.58 -5.25 -10.71
CA LEU A 96 6.50 -4.50 -10.02
C LEU A 96 6.60 -4.62 -8.49
N ILE A 97 7.10 -5.73 -7.97
CA ILE A 97 7.31 -5.88 -6.51
C ILE A 97 8.32 -4.86 -5.97
N GLU A 98 9.41 -4.58 -6.69
CA GLU A 98 10.39 -3.58 -6.28
C GLU A 98 9.79 -2.17 -6.34
N VAL A 99 8.95 -1.91 -7.34
CA VAL A 99 8.21 -0.64 -7.46
C VAL A 99 7.28 -0.44 -6.27
N VAL A 100 6.55 -1.47 -5.82
CA VAL A 100 5.63 -1.35 -4.68
C VAL A 100 6.35 -1.34 -3.33
N GLN A 101 7.56 -1.89 -3.25
CA GLN A 101 8.35 -1.91 -2.00
C GLN A 101 8.83 -0.53 -1.54
N ILE A 102 8.91 0.47 -2.43
CA ILE A 102 9.32 1.83 -2.06
C ILE A 102 8.24 2.58 -1.27
N PHE A 103 6.99 2.12 -1.31
CA PHE A 103 5.88 2.73 -0.58
C PHE A 103 6.08 2.55 0.94
N PRO A 104 5.87 3.62 1.73
CA PRO A 104 6.21 3.60 3.14
C PRO A 104 5.29 2.67 3.94
N THR A 105 5.86 2.03 4.97
CA THR A 105 5.17 1.11 5.89
C THR A 105 5.58 1.36 7.35
N THR A 106 6.02 2.58 7.70
CA THR A 106 6.69 2.84 8.98
C THR A 106 5.77 2.57 10.17
N TYR A 107 4.49 2.91 10.06
CA TYR A 107 3.51 2.77 11.14
C TYR A 107 2.52 1.61 10.94
N GLU A 108 2.82 0.65 10.06
CA GLU A 108 1.92 -0.47 9.76
C GLU A 108 1.50 -1.23 11.03
N LYS A 109 2.47 -1.60 11.87
CA LYS A 109 2.21 -2.35 13.10
C LYS A 109 1.35 -1.54 14.08
N ASP A 110 1.59 -0.23 14.18
CA ASP A 110 0.85 0.64 15.08
C ASP A 110 -0.59 0.83 14.62
N MET A 111 -0.83 0.98 13.31
CA MET A 111 -2.19 1.10 12.76
C MET A 111 -2.98 -0.20 12.83
N LYS A 112 -2.33 -1.36 12.62
CA LYS A 112 -2.95 -2.65 12.90
C LYS A 112 -3.39 -2.73 14.36
N LEU A 113 -2.49 -2.45 15.30
CA LEU A 113 -2.80 -2.48 16.72
C LEU A 113 -3.93 -1.51 17.09
N TRP A 114 -3.91 -0.29 16.55
CA TRP A 114 -4.98 0.69 16.75
C TRP A 114 -6.34 0.14 16.29
N TRP A 115 -6.39 -0.49 15.11
CA TRP A 115 -7.62 -1.10 14.59
C TRP A 115 -8.12 -2.26 15.47
N GLU A 116 -7.21 -3.11 15.94
CA GLU A 116 -7.55 -4.20 16.86
C GLU A 116 -8.11 -3.67 18.19
N GLN A 117 -7.56 -2.56 18.70
CA GLN A 117 -8.04 -1.93 19.92
C GLN A 117 -9.41 -1.26 19.72
N LEU A 118 -9.64 -0.66 18.56
CA LEU A 118 -10.92 -0.03 18.22
C LEU A 118 -12.05 -1.05 18.08
N THR A 119 -11.78 -2.19 17.42
CA THR A 119 -12.82 -3.15 17.00
C THR A 119 -12.89 -4.40 17.88
N GLY A 120 -11.84 -4.73 18.62
CA GLY A 120 -11.69 -6.00 19.33
C GLY A 120 -11.38 -7.19 18.42
N LEU A 121 -11.22 -6.98 17.11
CA LEU A 121 -10.86 -8.02 16.14
C LEU A 121 -9.34 -8.14 16.03
N ARG A 122 -8.83 -9.36 15.78
CA ARG A 122 -7.41 -9.57 15.47
C ARG A 122 -7.18 -9.47 13.96
N VAL A 123 -6.16 -8.72 13.57
CA VAL A 123 -5.69 -8.68 12.19
C VAL A 123 -4.77 -9.88 12.00
N ASP A 124 -5.24 -10.85 11.24
CA ASP A 124 -4.49 -12.08 11.00
C ASP A 124 -3.49 -11.88 9.85
N ASP A 125 -2.20 -11.81 10.19
CA ASP A 125 -1.10 -11.75 9.21
C ASP A 125 -0.90 -13.13 8.50
N SER A 126 -1.51 -14.22 9.00
CA SER A 126 -1.21 -15.59 8.55
C SER A 126 -1.78 -15.96 7.18
N LYS A 127 -2.63 -15.13 6.58
CA LYS A 127 -3.03 -15.34 5.17
C LYS A 127 -1.92 -14.98 4.17
N GLN A 128 -0.76 -14.50 4.62
CA GLN A 128 0.35 -14.10 3.76
C GLN A 128 1.56 -15.04 3.75
N THR A 129 1.50 -16.18 4.45
CA THR A 129 2.63 -17.12 4.51
C THR A 129 2.18 -18.52 4.09
N MET A 130 2.08 -18.76 2.78
CA MET A 130 2.50 -20.07 2.29
C MET A 130 4.03 -20.07 2.36
N SER A 131 4.56 -20.57 3.47
CA SER A 131 5.97 -20.95 3.54
C SER A 131 6.20 -21.98 2.43
N LEU A 132 6.97 -21.59 1.41
CA LEU A 132 7.66 -22.56 0.56
C LEU A 132 8.79 -23.12 1.41
N ASP A 133 8.45 -24.13 2.22
CA ASP A 133 9.46 -25.04 2.74
C ASP A 133 9.96 -25.86 1.54
N ILE A 134 11.14 -25.50 1.06
CA ILE A 134 11.89 -26.29 0.07
C ILE A 134 12.86 -27.16 0.88
N ASP A 135 12.54 -28.45 0.97
CA ASP A 135 13.51 -29.52 1.29
C ASP A 135 14.44 -29.80 0.11
#